data_AF-A0A4Y2G6U4-F1
#
_entry.id   AF-A0A4Y2G6U4-F1
#
_cell.length_a   1.000
_cell.length_b   1.000
_cell.length_c   1.000
_cell.angle_alpha   90.00
_cell.angle_beta   90.00
_cell.angle_gamma   90.00
#
_symmetry.space_group_name_H-M   'P 1'
#
loop_
_entity.id
_entity.type
_entity.pdbx_description
1 polymer ?
#
loop_
_entity_poly.entity_id
_entity_poly.type
_entity_poly.pdbx_seq_one_letter_code
_entity_poly.pdbx_strand_id
1 'polypeptide(L)'
;MNPWWLVECISFPKIATASIETILHPGSSRRTGRPQKDFECCGTKTKRRRIQHILETSSQEEISMAAEVQLLREGKGRDSTAVVKELCFNCSCKEFFSQKRNNNKKKLGRVFQAQKKQSCLSEDQVLALMVDSNLSTHQYKVIRQQTNKIYKKMYPAYQTIQAARQLCYPSDVNVTETFAEIKLQSPNDCTIM
;
A
#
# COMPACT_ATOMS: atom_id res chain seq x y z
N MET A 1 4.79 26.15 -62.48
CA MET A 1 5.47 25.60 -61.30
C MET A 1 6.53 24.62 -61.79
N ASN A 2 7.81 24.91 -61.57
CA ASN A 2 8.94 24.17 -62.15
C ASN A 2 9.53 23.23 -61.08
N PRO A 3 9.61 21.90 -61.28
CA PRO A 3 9.98 20.93 -60.24
C PRO A 3 11.49 20.66 -60.16
N TRP A 4 12.32 21.65 -60.52
CA TRP A 4 13.77 21.47 -60.67
C TRP A 4 14.54 21.39 -59.34
N TRP A 5 13.89 21.61 -58.20
CA TRP A 5 14.49 21.51 -56.87
C TRP A 5 14.61 20.08 -56.34
N LEU A 6 14.00 19.08 -57.00
CA LEU A 6 14.03 17.67 -56.57
C LEU A 6 15.21 16.87 -57.15
N VAL A 7 16.07 17.49 -57.97
CA VAL A 7 17.16 16.80 -58.69
C VAL A 7 18.55 17.22 -58.20
N GLU A 8 18.66 17.81 -57.01
CA GLU A 8 19.98 17.97 -56.35
C GLU A 8 20.29 16.70 -55.54
N CYS A 9 21.06 15.80 -56.16
CA CYS A 9 21.64 14.65 -55.48
C CYS A 9 22.63 15.14 -54.39
N ILE A 10 22.18 15.17 -53.15
CA ILE A 10 23.02 15.51 -51.99
C ILE A 10 24.08 14.42 -51.82
N SER A 11 25.32 14.71 -52.24
CA SER A 11 26.48 13.86 -51.94
C SER A 11 27.08 14.27 -50.60
N PHE A 12 27.01 13.37 -49.63
CA PHE A 12 27.73 13.53 -48.36
C PHE A 12 29.17 13.02 -48.52
N PRO A 13 30.18 13.74 -48.01
CA PRO A 13 31.56 13.24 -48.03
C PRO A 13 31.67 11.98 -47.16
N LYS A 14 32.34 10.95 -47.69
CA LYS A 14 32.68 9.75 -46.92
C LYS A 14 33.63 10.15 -45.80
N ILE A 15 33.16 10.07 -44.56
CA ILE A 15 34.00 10.25 -43.38
C ILE A 15 34.95 9.05 -43.34
N ALA A 16 36.25 9.32 -43.52
CA ALA A 16 37.28 8.32 -43.31
C ALA A 16 37.28 7.94 -41.83
N THR A 17 36.94 6.69 -41.51
CA THR A 17 37.15 6.12 -40.18
C THR A 17 38.65 5.92 -39.99
N ALA A 18 39.35 6.99 -39.60
CA ALA A 18 40.67 6.86 -39.02
C ALA A 18 40.50 6.11 -37.68
N SER A 19 41.18 4.98 -37.57
CA SER A 19 41.28 4.16 -36.37
C SER A 19 41.67 5.02 -35.16
N ILE A 20 40.73 5.20 -34.22
CA ILE A 20 41.05 5.80 -32.92
C ILE A 20 41.76 4.71 -32.11
N GLU A 21 43.09 4.76 -32.11
CA GLU A 21 43.91 4.03 -31.16
C GLU A 21 43.54 4.49 -29.73
N THR A 22 43.32 3.49 -28.89
CA THR A 22 42.88 3.66 -27.50
C THR A 22 44.06 4.13 -26.66
N ILE A 23 44.16 5.44 -26.39
CA ILE A 23 45.05 5.97 -25.36
C ILE A 23 44.32 5.91 -24.01
N LEU A 24 44.75 4.99 -23.15
CA LEU A 24 44.35 4.91 -21.75
C LEU A 24 45.10 5.97 -20.92
N HIS A 25 44.38 6.95 -20.37
CA HIS A 25 44.84 7.71 -19.21
C HIS A 25 43.71 7.91 -18.16
N PRO A 26 44.03 7.80 -16.85
CA PRO A 26 43.05 7.84 -15.76
C PRO A 26 42.76 9.30 -15.37
N GLY A 27 41.80 9.91 -16.03
CA GLY A 27 41.25 11.21 -15.66
C GLY A 27 39.89 11.04 -14.99
N SER A 28 39.76 11.48 -13.74
CA SER A 28 38.47 11.75 -13.08
C SER A 28 37.67 12.71 -13.97
N SER A 29 36.85 12.14 -14.85
CA SER A 29 35.94 12.87 -15.72
C SER A 29 34.92 13.56 -14.82
N ARG A 30 35.02 14.89 -14.70
CA ARG A 30 33.93 15.72 -14.18
C ARG A 30 32.75 15.50 -15.11
N ARG A 31 31.83 14.61 -14.71
CA ARG A 31 30.61 14.34 -15.49
C ARG A 31 29.87 15.66 -15.68
N THR A 32 29.89 16.20 -16.88
CA THR A 32 29.08 17.36 -17.25
C THR A 32 27.61 16.96 -17.14
N GLY A 33 26.88 17.54 -16.19
CA GLY A 33 25.47 17.21 -15.95
C GLY A 33 24.93 17.69 -14.61
N ARG A 34 23.64 17.44 -14.39
CA ARG A 34 22.92 17.76 -13.14
C ARG A 34 23.56 17.03 -11.95
N PRO A 35 23.85 17.70 -10.82
CA PRO A 35 24.35 17.04 -9.62
C PRO A 35 23.46 15.87 -9.20
N GLN A 36 24.06 14.71 -8.98
CA GLN A 36 23.34 13.56 -8.46
C GLN A 36 23.13 13.73 -6.96
N LYS A 37 21.88 13.55 -6.51
CA LYS A 37 21.56 13.44 -5.09
C LYS A 37 22.05 12.11 -4.53
N ASP A 38 22.35 12.07 -3.24
CA ASP A 38 22.61 10.84 -2.51
C ASP A 38 21.45 9.85 -2.64
N PHE A 39 21.76 8.56 -2.51
CA PHE A 39 20.77 7.52 -2.68
C PHE A 39 19.60 7.71 -1.71
N GLU A 40 19.87 8.02 -0.45
CA GLU A 40 18.88 8.22 0.61
C GLU A 40 17.88 9.34 0.28
N CYS A 41 18.37 10.45 -0.28
CA CYS A 41 17.61 11.65 -0.65
C CYS A 41 16.82 11.51 -1.98
N CYS A 42 16.99 10.40 -2.70
CA CYS A 42 16.29 10.16 -3.96
C CYS A 42 14.85 9.64 -3.75
N GLY A 43 13.95 10.01 -4.66
CA GLY A 43 12.62 9.42 -4.74
C GLY A 43 12.66 7.93 -5.12
N THR A 44 11.58 7.20 -4.79
CA THR A 44 11.47 5.75 -5.00
C THR A 44 11.72 5.31 -6.45
N LYS A 45 11.20 6.05 -7.43
CA LYS A 45 11.40 5.79 -8.87
C LYS A 45 12.88 5.86 -9.26
N THR A 46 13.61 6.84 -8.74
CA THR A 46 15.05 7.00 -9.00
C THR A 46 15.88 5.93 -8.29
N LYS A 47 15.54 5.60 -7.03
CA LYS A 47 16.17 4.48 -6.30
C LYS A 47 16.05 3.17 -7.07
N ARG A 48 14.86 2.83 -7.58
CA ARG A 48 14.62 1.63 -8.40
C ARG A 48 15.47 1.61 -9.67
N ARG A 49 15.53 2.72 -10.41
CA ARG A 49 16.40 2.83 -11.60
C ARG A 49 17.88 2.64 -11.27
N ARG A 50 18.33 3.17 -10.13
CA ARG A 50 19.72 3.03 -9.70
C ARG A 50 20.07 1.59 -9.31
N ILE A 51 19.19 0.87 -8.62
CA ILE A 51 19.42 -0.53 -8.23
C ILE A 51 19.15 -1.54 -9.34
N GLN A 52 18.63 -1.10 -10.50
CA GLN A 52 18.24 -1.99 -11.59
C GLN A 52 19.40 -2.89 -12.05
N HIS A 53 20.60 -2.33 -12.18
CA HIS A 53 21.78 -3.11 -12.55
C HIS A 53 22.10 -4.22 -11.53
N ILE A 54 21.92 -3.97 -10.23
CA ILE A 54 22.14 -4.96 -9.15
C ILE A 54 21.14 -6.11 -9.29
N LEU A 55 19.89 -5.79 -9.64
CA LEU A 55 18.84 -6.80 -9.86
C LEU A 55 19.07 -7.64 -11.12
N GLU A 56 19.81 -7.12 -12.10
CA GLU A 56 20.14 -7.82 -13.34
C GLU A 56 21.40 -8.68 -13.20
N THR A 57 22.37 -8.25 -12.38
CA THR A 57 23.64 -8.95 -12.21
C THR A 57 23.61 -10.01 -11.12
N SER A 58 22.75 -9.88 -10.11
CA SER A 58 22.80 -10.69 -8.91
C SER A 58 21.52 -11.49 -8.68
N SER A 59 21.68 -12.70 -8.14
CA SER A 59 20.54 -13.54 -7.78
C SER A 59 19.82 -13.03 -6.52
N GLN A 60 18.60 -13.52 -6.30
CA GLN A 60 17.84 -13.16 -5.10
C GLN A 60 18.57 -13.62 -3.82
N GLU A 61 19.19 -14.79 -3.89
CA GLU A 61 19.97 -15.38 -2.81
C GLU A 61 21.18 -14.50 -2.48
N GLU A 62 21.93 -14.05 -3.49
CA GLU A 62 23.08 -13.15 -3.31
C GLU A 62 22.68 -11.82 -2.70
N ILE A 63 21.57 -11.23 -3.16
CA ILE A 63 21.04 -9.97 -2.62
C ILE A 63 20.61 -10.15 -1.16
N SER A 64 19.97 -11.27 -0.81
CA SER A 64 19.55 -11.56 0.56
C SER A 64 20.76 -11.76 1.49
N MET A 65 21.78 -12.46 1.02
CA MET A 65 23.00 -12.70 1.78
C MET A 65 23.80 -11.40 1.96
N ALA A 66 23.90 -10.56 0.93
CA ALA A 66 24.52 -9.25 1.03
C ALA A 66 23.82 -8.35 2.06
N ALA A 67 22.49 -8.36 2.08
CA ALA A 67 21.70 -7.63 3.08
C ALA A 67 21.95 -8.14 4.50
N GLU A 68 22.02 -9.46 4.69
CA GLU A 68 22.36 -10.06 5.98
C GLU A 68 23.75 -9.63 6.47
N VAL A 69 24.77 -9.77 5.63
CA VAL A 69 26.15 -9.42 5.96
C VAL A 69 26.27 -7.93 6.31
N GLN A 70 25.56 -7.07 5.59
CA GLN A 70 25.54 -5.64 5.87
C GLN A 70 24.93 -5.31 7.24
N LEU A 71 23.82 -5.97 7.62
CA LEU A 71 23.20 -5.79 8.93
C LEU A 71 24.11 -6.22 10.08
N LEU A 72 24.82 -7.35 9.91
CA LEU A 72 25.79 -7.84 10.89
C LEU A 72 26.98 -6.87 11.03
N ARG A 73 27.49 -6.34 9.92
CA ARG A 73 28.57 -5.34 9.92
C ARG A 73 28.16 -4.04 10.63
N GLU A 74 26.90 -3.64 10.50
CA GLU A 74 26.33 -2.46 11.16
C GLU A 74 25.98 -2.69 12.64
N GLY A 75 26.19 -3.90 13.17
CA GLY A 75 25.86 -4.25 14.56
C GLY A 75 24.35 -4.32 14.84
N LYS A 76 23.51 -4.31 13.79
CA LYS A 76 22.06 -4.51 13.89
C LYS A 76 21.85 -5.99 14.14
N GLY A 77 21.71 -6.36 15.41
CA GLY A 77 21.80 -7.72 15.94
C GLY A 77 20.96 -8.81 15.24
N ARG A 78 21.10 -10.05 15.72
CA ARG A 78 20.58 -11.28 15.09
C ARG A 78 19.07 -11.25 14.76
N ASP A 79 18.30 -10.43 15.45
CA ASP A 79 16.86 -10.29 15.19
C ASP A 79 16.58 -9.63 13.83
N SER A 80 17.42 -8.67 13.40
CA SER A 80 17.26 -8.01 12.10
C SER A 80 17.58 -8.94 10.94
N THR A 81 18.57 -9.82 11.12
CA THR A 81 19.00 -10.78 10.09
C THR A 81 18.04 -11.96 9.99
N ALA A 82 17.44 -12.38 11.11
CA ALA A 82 16.38 -13.39 11.14
C ALA A 82 15.16 -12.98 10.30
N VAL A 83 14.76 -11.71 10.35
CA VAL A 83 13.64 -11.18 9.56
C VAL A 83 13.95 -11.22 8.06
N VAL A 84 15.17 -10.85 7.64
CA VAL A 84 15.57 -10.91 6.22
C VAL A 84 15.55 -12.34 5.69
N LYS A 85 16.05 -13.30 6.49
CA LYS A 85 15.98 -14.73 6.15
C LYS A 85 14.55 -15.21 6.00
N GLU A 86 13.71 -14.93 7.00
CA GLU A 86 12.31 -15.35 7.00
C GLU A 86 11.58 -14.82 5.76
N LEU A 87 11.79 -13.56 5.37
CA LEU A 87 11.18 -13.00 4.17
C LEU A 87 11.67 -13.63 2.86
N CYS A 88 12.93 -14.06 2.80
CA CYS A 88 13.52 -14.66 1.59
C CYS A 88 13.04 -16.10 1.35
N PHE A 89 13.04 -16.96 2.38
CA PHE A 89 12.58 -18.36 2.27
C PHE A 89 11.11 -18.48 1.86
N ASN A 90 10.33 -17.51 2.29
CA ASN A 90 8.91 -17.40 2.08
C ASN A 90 8.52 -16.90 0.66
N CYS A 91 9.52 -16.53 -0.15
CA CYS A 91 9.32 -15.94 -1.47
C CYS A 91 9.64 -16.90 -2.63
N SER A 92 10.01 -18.15 -2.35
CA SER A 92 10.41 -19.14 -3.38
C SER A 92 9.25 -19.72 -4.22
N CYS A 93 7.99 -19.34 -3.97
CA CYS A 93 6.86 -19.82 -4.77
C CYS A 93 6.64 -18.98 -6.04
N LYS A 94 7.06 -19.53 -7.19
CA LYS A 94 6.78 -19.05 -8.56
C LYS A 94 5.28 -19.00 -8.94
N GLU A 95 4.35 -19.40 -8.07
CA GLU A 95 2.90 -19.42 -8.35
C GLU A 95 2.12 -18.16 -7.95
N PHE A 96 2.75 -17.12 -7.43
CA PHE A 96 2.03 -15.94 -6.94
C PHE A 96 1.89 -14.76 -7.92
N PHE A 97 2.50 -14.82 -9.11
CA PHE A 97 2.58 -13.64 -9.99
C PHE A 97 1.55 -13.58 -11.14
N SER A 98 0.75 -14.62 -11.39
CA SER A 98 -0.13 -14.64 -12.57
C SER A 98 -1.64 -14.50 -12.32
N GLN A 99 -2.09 -14.19 -11.10
CA GLN A 99 -3.51 -13.87 -10.88
C GLN A 99 -3.69 -12.52 -10.20
N LYS A 100 -4.04 -11.54 -11.04
CA LYS A 100 -4.88 -10.38 -10.73
C LYS A 100 -4.32 -9.39 -9.69
N ARG A 101 -4.01 -8.19 -10.19
CA ARG A 101 -4.30 -6.93 -9.48
C ARG A 101 -5.69 -7.04 -8.84
N ASN A 102 -5.73 -7.35 -7.55
CA ASN A 102 -6.75 -6.96 -6.56
C ASN A 102 -6.40 -7.62 -5.21
N ASN A 103 -6.08 -6.77 -4.23
CA ASN A 103 -6.10 -6.98 -2.79
C ASN A 103 -5.99 -8.42 -2.28
N ASN A 104 -4.77 -8.97 -2.17
CA ASN A 104 -4.46 -10.05 -1.23
C ASN A 104 -2.94 -10.19 -1.00
N LYS A 105 -2.33 -9.20 -0.34
CA LYS A 105 -1.03 -9.38 0.33
C LYS A 105 -1.26 -9.74 1.79
N LYS A 106 -1.66 -10.98 2.09
CA LYS A 106 -1.72 -11.51 3.47
C LYS A 106 -1.48 -13.01 3.55
N LYS A 107 -0.26 -13.44 3.28
CA LYS A 107 0.37 -14.67 3.80
C LYS A 107 1.82 -14.47 3.40
N LEU A 108 2.61 -13.77 4.22
CA LEU A 108 3.58 -14.52 4.99
C LEU A 108 4.20 -13.82 6.22
N GLY A 109 3.73 -12.62 6.58
CA GLY A 109 4.14 -11.96 7.84
C GLY A 109 3.30 -12.38 9.04
N ARG A 110 3.00 -13.68 9.21
CA ARG A 110 2.06 -14.17 10.24
C ARG A 110 2.69 -14.84 11.45
N VAL A 111 4.02 -14.93 11.54
CA VAL A 111 4.66 -15.58 12.71
C VAL A 111 5.06 -14.57 13.79
N PHE A 112 5.31 -13.29 13.45
CA PHE A 112 5.76 -12.30 14.44
C PHE A 112 4.87 -11.04 14.62
N GLN A 113 3.71 -10.95 13.95
CA GLN A 113 2.71 -9.88 14.16
C GLN A 113 1.38 -10.41 14.70
N ALA A 114 1.44 -11.28 15.72
CA ALA A 114 0.30 -11.49 16.62
C ALA A 114 0.05 -10.29 17.56
N GLN A 115 0.66 -9.13 17.30
CA GLN A 115 0.35 -7.89 18.01
C GLN A 115 -0.86 -7.22 17.35
N LYS A 116 -2.02 -7.48 17.95
CA LYS A 116 -3.31 -6.79 17.79
C LYS A 116 -3.59 -6.29 16.38
N LYS A 117 -4.23 -7.14 15.57
CA LYS A 117 -5.19 -6.65 14.58
C LYS A 117 -6.12 -5.69 15.33
N GLN A 118 -6.00 -4.39 15.08
CA GLN A 118 -6.94 -3.40 15.61
C GLN A 118 -8.31 -3.81 15.07
N SER A 119 -9.10 -4.46 15.92
CA SER A 119 -10.46 -4.85 15.62
C SER A 119 -11.27 -3.56 15.58
N CYS A 120 -11.67 -3.16 14.38
CA CYS A 120 -12.76 -2.20 14.26
C CYS A 120 -13.94 -2.73 15.07
N LEU A 121 -14.59 -1.87 15.85
CA LEU A 121 -15.77 -2.28 16.59
C LEU A 121 -16.92 -2.60 15.62
N SER A 122 -17.71 -3.62 15.96
CA SER A 122 -18.91 -3.95 15.18
C SER A 122 -19.94 -2.83 15.29
N GLU A 123 -20.80 -2.72 14.28
CA GLU A 123 -21.90 -1.75 14.24
C GLU A 123 -22.84 -1.96 15.43
N ASP A 124 -23.18 -3.22 15.73
CA ASP A 124 -24.06 -3.57 16.85
C ASP A 124 -23.41 -3.30 18.21
N GLN A 125 -22.11 -3.57 18.34
CA GLN A 125 -21.37 -3.27 19.57
C GLN A 125 -21.34 -1.77 19.86
N VAL A 126 -21.20 -0.96 18.82
CA VAL A 126 -21.19 0.50 18.95
C VAL A 126 -22.60 1.03 19.18
N LEU A 127 -23.62 0.44 18.54
CA LEU A 127 -25.02 0.77 18.80
C LEU A 127 -25.39 0.48 20.25
N ALA A 128 -25.04 -0.70 20.77
CA ALA A 128 -25.21 -1.07 22.18
C ALA A 128 -24.51 -0.07 23.10
N LEU A 129 -23.23 0.22 22.84
CA LEU A 129 -22.49 1.21 23.62
C LEU A 129 -23.15 2.60 23.59
N MET A 130 -23.66 3.05 22.43
CA MET A 130 -24.37 4.32 22.33
C MET A 130 -25.64 4.36 23.17
N VAL A 131 -26.38 3.26 23.23
CA VAL A 131 -27.60 3.13 24.05
C VAL A 131 -27.24 3.06 25.54
N ASP A 132 -26.32 2.17 25.92
CA ASP A 132 -25.90 1.94 27.30
C ASP A 132 -25.33 3.20 27.96
N SER A 133 -24.61 4.02 27.18
CA SER A 133 -23.99 5.26 27.66
C SER A 133 -24.77 6.53 27.31
N ASN A 134 -25.96 6.41 26.72
CA ASN A 134 -26.81 7.52 26.30
C ASN A 134 -26.07 8.58 25.44
N LEU A 135 -25.21 8.13 24.53
CA LEU A 135 -24.42 9.03 23.69
C LEU A 135 -25.27 9.69 22.62
N SER A 136 -25.19 11.02 22.55
CA SER A 136 -25.74 11.76 21.42
C SER A 136 -24.95 11.50 20.14
N THR A 137 -25.61 11.70 19.00
CA THR A 137 -24.98 11.55 17.67
C THR A 137 -23.76 12.47 17.51
N HIS A 138 -23.83 13.67 18.12
CA HIS A 138 -22.72 14.62 18.13
C HIS A 138 -21.55 14.12 18.97
N GLN A 139 -21.81 13.64 20.21
CA GLN A 139 -20.79 13.10 21.09
C GLN A 139 -20.06 11.92 20.44
N TYR A 140 -20.79 11.00 19.81
CA TYR A 140 -20.20 9.90 19.06
C TYR A 140 -19.25 10.38 17.94
N LYS A 141 -19.69 11.39 17.16
CA LYS A 141 -18.86 11.96 16.09
C LYS A 141 -17.57 12.57 16.62
N VAL A 142 -17.64 13.29 17.75
CA VAL A 142 -16.46 13.85 18.43
C VAL A 142 -15.51 12.74 18.87
N ILE A 143 -16.01 11.74 19.61
CA ILE A 143 -15.21 10.58 20.05
C ILE A 143 -14.51 9.92 18.86
N ARG A 144 -15.27 9.62 17.80
CA ARG A 144 -14.73 9.01 16.58
C ARG A 144 -13.65 9.88 15.91
N GLN A 145 -13.81 11.20 15.90
CA GLN A 145 -12.80 12.11 15.35
C GLN A 145 -11.52 12.11 16.19
N GLN A 146 -11.62 12.17 17.52
CA GLN A 146 -10.48 12.03 18.42
C GLN A 146 -9.77 10.69 18.21
N THR A 147 -10.52 9.59 18.24
CA THR A 147 -9.94 8.24 18.13
C THR A 147 -9.30 7.99 16.78
N ASN A 148 -9.86 8.51 15.68
CA ASN A 148 -9.29 8.36 14.34
C ASN A 148 -7.90 9.00 14.17
N LYS A 149 -7.53 9.97 15.02
CA LYS A 149 -6.17 10.54 15.04
C LYS A 149 -5.13 9.53 15.53
N ILE A 150 -5.52 8.64 16.44
CA ILE A 150 -4.64 7.66 17.09
C ILE A 150 -4.76 6.30 16.39
N TYR A 151 -6.01 5.83 16.24
CA TYR A 151 -6.36 4.54 15.68
C TYR A 151 -7.26 4.74 14.46
N LYS A 152 -6.68 4.53 13.28
CA LYS A 152 -7.38 4.71 12.02
C LYS A 152 -8.56 3.74 11.91
N LYS A 153 -9.79 4.28 11.85
CA LYS A 153 -11.05 3.53 11.64
C LYS A 153 -11.43 2.55 12.76
N MET A 154 -11.06 2.82 14.02
CA MET A 154 -11.49 1.99 15.16
C MET A 154 -13.02 1.98 15.32
N TYR A 155 -13.66 3.14 15.18
CA TYR A 155 -15.11 3.30 15.25
C TYR A 155 -15.74 3.41 13.85
N PRO A 156 -16.84 2.68 13.57
CA PRO A 156 -17.52 2.68 12.29
C PRO A 156 -18.13 4.05 11.95
N ALA A 157 -18.54 4.25 10.70
CA ALA A 157 -19.20 5.49 10.32
C ALA A 157 -20.60 5.57 10.94
N TYR A 158 -21.09 6.77 11.23
CA TYR A 158 -22.43 6.92 11.80
C TYR A 158 -23.55 6.37 10.90
N GLN A 159 -23.37 6.46 9.57
CA GLN A 159 -24.33 5.93 8.60
C GLN A 159 -24.53 4.42 8.72
N THR A 160 -23.48 3.66 9.04
CA THR A 160 -23.59 2.21 9.18
C THR A 160 -24.29 1.83 10.49
N ILE A 161 -24.04 2.58 11.57
CA ILE A 161 -24.79 2.46 12.82
C ILE A 161 -26.27 2.81 12.62
N GLN A 162 -26.55 3.84 11.81
CA GLN A 162 -27.92 4.21 11.49
C GLN A 162 -28.64 3.07 10.73
N ALA A 163 -27.96 2.40 9.79
CA ALA A 163 -28.52 1.24 9.10
C ALA A 163 -28.80 0.09 10.09
N ALA A 164 -27.86 -0.24 10.97
CA ALA A 164 -28.06 -1.24 12.03
C ALA A 164 -29.25 -0.88 12.92
N ARG A 165 -29.38 0.39 13.31
CA ARG A 165 -30.52 0.88 14.11
C ARG A 165 -31.85 0.74 13.39
N GLN A 166 -31.88 0.95 12.06
CA GLN A 166 -33.10 0.77 11.27
C GLN A 166 -33.52 -0.69 11.15
N LEU A 167 -32.56 -1.63 11.09
CA LEU A 167 -32.85 -3.06 11.07
C LEU A 167 -33.55 -3.54 12.34
N CYS A 168 -33.33 -2.88 13.48
CA CYS A 168 -33.98 -3.21 14.74
C CYS A 168 -35.42 -2.71 14.87
N TYR A 169 -35.90 -1.85 13.94
CA TYR A 169 -37.27 -1.33 13.99
C TYR A 169 -38.21 -2.15 13.10
N PRO A 170 -39.43 -2.46 13.57
CA PRO A 170 -40.43 -3.12 12.72
C PRO A 170 -40.87 -2.17 11.59
N SER A 171 -41.19 -2.74 10.43
CA SER A 171 -41.54 -1.95 9.23
C SER A 171 -42.94 -1.33 9.27
N ASP A 172 -43.89 -1.97 9.98
CA ASP A 172 -45.30 -1.57 10.03
C ASP A 172 -45.62 -0.83 11.35
N VAL A 173 -45.19 0.42 11.48
CA VAL A 173 -45.51 1.28 12.62
C VAL A 173 -46.38 2.45 12.19
N ASN A 174 -47.59 2.53 12.74
CA ASN A 174 -48.47 3.69 12.57
C ASN A 174 -48.38 4.56 13.82
N VAL A 175 -47.87 5.79 13.68
CA VAL A 175 -47.78 6.75 14.79
C VAL A 175 -48.78 7.88 14.54
N THR A 176 -49.72 8.06 15.47
CA THR A 176 -50.61 9.22 15.54
C THR A 176 -50.25 10.09 16.75
N GLU A 177 -50.80 11.29 16.86
CA GLU A 177 -50.50 12.20 17.99
C GLU A 177 -50.79 11.59 19.36
N THR A 178 -51.77 10.67 19.43
CA THR A 178 -52.28 10.12 20.69
C THR A 178 -51.81 8.69 20.93
N PHE A 179 -51.55 7.90 19.89
CA PHE A 179 -51.16 6.50 20.03
C PHE A 179 -50.24 6.02 18.91
N ALA A 180 -49.44 4.99 19.22
CA ALA A 180 -48.65 4.24 18.25
C ALA A 180 -49.18 2.80 18.19
N GLU A 181 -49.46 2.32 16.98
CA GLU A 181 -49.95 0.97 16.72
C GLU A 181 -48.93 0.21 15.88
N ILE A 182 -48.69 -1.05 16.26
CA ILE A 182 -47.80 -1.98 15.56
C ILE A 182 -48.55 -3.29 15.40
N LYS A 183 -48.56 -3.86 14.19
CA LYS A 183 -49.15 -5.18 13.97
C LYS A 183 -48.36 -6.23 14.74
N LEU A 184 -49.06 -7.09 15.48
CA LEU A 184 -48.45 -8.10 16.36
C LEU A 184 -47.47 -9.04 15.63
N GLN A 185 -47.64 -9.25 14.33
CA GLN A 185 -46.76 -10.11 13.54
C GLN A 185 -45.34 -9.51 13.38
N SER A 186 -45.22 -8.20 13.23
CA SER A 186 -43.94 -7.55 12.93
C SER A 186 -42.89 -7.64 14.05
N PRO A 187 -43.24 -7.50 15.35
CA PRO A 187 -42.29 -7.72 16.45
C PRO A 187 -41.79 -9.17 16.57
N ASN A 188 -42.64 -10.16 16.28
CA ASN A 188 -42.27 -11.57 16.37
C ASN A 188 -41.24 -11.93 15.30
N ASP A 189 -41.45 -11.46 14.07
CA ASP A 189 -40.54 -11.72 12.95
C ASP A 189 -39.16 -11.06 13.18
N CYS A 190 -39.11 -9.89 13.82
CA CYS A 190 -37.85 -9.22 14.18
C CYS A 190 -37.07 -9.91 15.33
N THR A 191 -37.73 -10.72 16.17
CA THR A 191 -37.10 -11.36 17.35
C THR A 191 -36.49 -12.73 17.02
N ILE A 192 -36.90 -13.36 15.91
CA ILE A 192 -36.51 -14.73 15.53
C ILE A 192 -35.28 -14.75 14.58
N MET A 193 -34.82 -13.59 14.08
CA MET A 193 -33.58 -13.47 13.29
C MET A 193 -32.32 -13.51 14.14
#